data_AF-A0A7V1RG20-F1
#
_entry.id   AF-A0A7V1RG20-F1
#
_cell.length_a   1.000
_cell.length_b   1.000
_cell.length_c   1.000
_cell.angle_alpha   90.00
_cell.angle_beta   90.00
_cell.angle_gamma   90.00
#
_symmetry.space_group_name_H-M   'P 1'
#
loop_
_entity.id
_entity.type
_entity.pdbx_description
1 polymer ?
#
loop_
_entity_poly.entity_id
_entity_poly.type
_entity_poly.pdbx_seq_one_letter_code
_entity_poly.pdbx_strand_id
1 'polypeptide(L)'
;RYVARDSVLLSQLGMPVILFFVPFILAIQQEAPHALATPLELYPFAAAMTGIIVFMQTSIISLSSIGIESRSFWLVLTSPNAGRTLLWAKFVMSTLLSGSVGIGLTALSALMFRLSLASLLLQCGIVALCAAALCGMGVGISAALPRFVYDNPAHRVSAWALILGFVLTMAYVVFTAVLGVVVWKAAELASEHAAVVYAVGAGVFLAATLAAILLPMAIGARRIEVYQWEH
;
A
#
# COMPACT_ATOMS: atom_id res chain seq x y z
N ARG A 1 4.52 -11.97 17.57
CA ARG A 1 3.66 -12.83 18.44
C ARG A 1 2.16 -12.55 18.28
N TYR A 2 1.70 -11.32 17.99
CA TYR A 2 0.27 -11.03 17.78
C TYR A 2 -0.29 -11.45 16.42
N VAL A 3 0.44 -11.23 15.31
CA VAL A 3 0.00 -11.62 13.96
C VAL A 3 -0.26 -13.12 13.83
N ALA A 4 0.52 -13.95 14.53
CA ALA A 4 0.34 -15.41 14.55
C ALA A 4 -0.81 -15.89 15.46
N ARG A 5 -1.34 -15.03 16.35
CA ARG A 5 -2.42 -15.37 17.28
C ARG A 5 -3.80 -14.96 16.78
N ASP A 6 -3.87 -13.98 15.89
CA ASP A 6 -5.12 -13.48 15.30
C ASP A 6 -5.35 -14.19 13.96
N SER A 7 -6.05 -15.33 14.00
CA SER A 7 -6.32 -16.16 12.82
C SER A 7 -7.13 -15.43 11.75
N VAL A 8 -7.89 -14.40 12.13
CA VAL A 8 -8.65 -13.55 11.21
C VAL A 8 -7.71 -12.63 10.45
N LEU A 9 -6.75 -12.00 11.12
CA LEU A 9 -5.73 -11.19 10.44
C LEU A 9 -4.81 -12.05 9.57
N LEU A 10 -4.46 -13.25 10.05
CA LEU A 10 -3.64 -14.18 9.29
C LEU A 10 -4.37 -14.66 8.02
N SER A 11 -5.68 -14.91 8.10
CA SER A 11 -6.47 -15.30 6.92
C SER A 11 -6.68 -14.12 5.96
N GLN A 12 -6.92 -12.90 6.46
CA GLN A 12 -7.04 -11.69 5.64
C GLN A 12 -5.73 -11.33 4.93
N LEU A 13 -4.58 -11.61 5.54
CA LEU A 13 -3.26 -11.43 4.93
C LEU A 13 -2.89 -12.59 3.99
N GLY A 14 -3.18 -13.83 4.39
CA GLY A 14 -2.74 -15.04 3.70
C GLY A 14 -3.60 -15.40 2.49
N MET A 15 -4.92 -15.24 2.57
CA MET A 15 -5.83 -15.63 1.48
C MET A 15 -5.55 -14.90 0.16
N PRO A 16 -5.35 -13.57 0.13
CA PRO A 16 -5.01 -12.87 -1.11
C PRO A 16 -3.67 -13.31 -1.70
N VAL A 17 -2.67 -13.58 -0.84
CA VAL A 17 -1.36 -14.08 -1.26
C VAL A 17 -1.47 -15.49 -1.83
N ILE A 18 -2.28 -16.37 -1.24
CA ILE A 18 -2.53 -17.71 -1.78
C ILE A 18 -3.24 -17.62 -3.13
N LEU A 19 -4.27 -16.78 -3.24
CA LEU A 19 -5.02 -16.57 -4.48
C LEU A 19 -4.15 -16.00 -5.60
N PHE A 20 -3.12 -15.21 -5.28
CA PHE A 20 -2.14 -14.76 -6.25
C PHE A 20 -1.47 -15.93 -6.97
N PHE A 21 -1.16 -17.03 -6.28
CA PHE A 21 -0.46 -18.18 -6.87
C PHE A 21 -1.35 -19.08 -7.74
N VAL A 22 -2.67 -19.08 -7.53
CA VAL A 22 -3.62 -19.93 -8.26
C VAL A 22 -3.48 -19.84 -9.79
N PRO A 23 -3.55 -18.65 -10.43
CA PRO A 23 -3.40 -18.53 -11.90
C PRO A 23 -2.05 -19.04 -12.41
N PHE A 24 -0.98 -18.91 -11.62
CA PHE A 24 0.35 -19.38 -12.00
C PHE A 24 0.48 -20.89 -11.91
N ILE A 25 -0.11 -21.52 -10.88
CA ILE A 25 -0.15 -22.97 -10.75
C ILE A 25 -0.92 -23.57 -11.93
N LEU A 26 -2.08 -22.99 -12.27
CA LEU A 26 -2.86 -23.41 -13.43
C LEU A 26 -2.09 -23.24 -14.74
N ALA A 27 -1.35 -22.14 -14.90
CA ALA A 27 -0.51 -21.90 -16.08
C ALA A 27 0.65 -22.91 -16.21
N ILE A 28 1.25 -23.35 -15.09
CA ILE A 28 2.31 -24.39 -15.10
C ILE A 28 1.75 -25.77 -15.47
N GLN A 29 0.51 -26.08 -15.07
CA GLN A 29 -0.10 -27.38 -15.34
C GLN A 29 -0.59 -27.56 -16.79
N GLN A 30 -0.82 -26.46 -17.51
CA GLN A 30 -1.30 -26.49 -18.90
C GLN A 30 -0.13 -26.51 -19.89
N GLU A 31 0.47 -27.69 -20.11
CA GLU A 31 1.44 -27.92 -21.20
C GLU A 31 0.79 -28.00 -22.61
N ALA A 32 -0.52 -27.71 -22.77
CA ALA A 32 -1.23 -27.86 -24.04
C ALA A 32 -1.68 -26.51 -24.65
N PRO A 33 -1.61 -26.33 -25.98
CA PRO A 33 -1.46 -25.03 -26.63
C PRO A 33 -2.78 -24.36 -27.05
N HIS A 34 -3.85 -24.40 -26.24
CA HIS A 34 -5.08 -23.67 -26.57
C HIS A 34 -5.76 -22.96 -25.38
N ALA A 35 -5.71 -21.62 -25.49
CA ALA A 35 -6.85 -20.69 -25.31
C ALA A 35 -7.22 -20.08 -23.94
N LEU A 36 -6.51 -20.32 -22.82
CA LEU A 36 -6.94 -19.73 -21.54
C LEU A 36 -6.05 -18.64 -20.89
N ALA A 37 -4.88 -18.34 -21.43
CA ALA A 37 -4.31 -16.99 -21.36
C ALA A 37 -2.97 -16.95 -22.08
N THR A 38 -2.82 -16.02 -23.02
CA THR A 38 -1.49 -15.67 -23.52
C THR A 38 -0.71 -14.98 -22.40
N PRO A 39 0.65 -15.04 -22.39
CA PRO A 39 1.47 -14.31 -21.41
C PRO A 39 1.14 -12.82 -21.31
N LEU A 40 0.57 -12.24 -22.39
CA LEU A 40 0.10 -10.87 -22.48
C LEU A 40 -1.10 -10.55 -21.56
N GLU A 41 -1.93 -11.53 -21.21
CA GLU A 41 -3.13 -11.35 -20.39
C GLU A 41 -2.88 -11.67 -18.90
N LEU A 42 -2.07 -12.70 -18.63
CA LEU A 42 -1.75 -13.13 -17.26
C LEU A 42 -0.90 -12.12 -16.49
N TYR A 43 0.00 -11.43 -17.19
CA TYR A 43 0.92 -10.49 -16.56
C TYR A 43 0.24 -9.23 -15.98
N PRO A 44 -0.59 -8.48 -16.74
CA PRO A 44 -1.33 -7.35 -16.18
C PRO A 44 -2.30 -7.79 -15.07
N PHE A 45 -2.85 -9.00 -15.16
CA PHE A 45 -3.65 -9.60 -14.09
C PHE A 45 -2.83 -9.80 -12.81
N ALA A 46 -1.62 -10.37 -12.92
CA ALA A 46 -0.71 -10.52 -11.78
C ALA A 46 -0.30 -9.17 -11.17
N ALA A 47 -0.04 -8.16 -11.99
CA ALA A 47 0.25 -6.81 -11.53
C ALA A 47 -0.94 -6.20 -10.76
N ALA A 48 -2.16 -6.37 -11.26
CA ALA A 48 -3.39 -5.91 -10.59
C ALA A 48 -3.60 -6.64 -9.25
N MET A 49 -3.42 -7.95 -9.21
CA MET A 49 -3.50 -8.74 -7.97
C MET A 49 -2.45 -8.27 -6.95
N THR A 50 -1.22 -8.02 -7.39
CA THR A 50 -0.17 -7.47 -6.51
C THR A 50 -0.59 -6.14 -5.92
N GLY A 51 -1.15 -5.24 -6.73
CA GLY A 51 -1.67 -3.96 -6.26
C GLY A 51 -2.78 -4.10 -5.22
N ILE A 52 -3.72 -5.02 -5.43
CA ILE A 52 -4.82 -5.31 -4.49
C ILE A 52 -4.28 -5.87 -3.17
N ILE A 53 -3.31 -6.78 -3.22
CA ILE A 53 -2.68 -7.36 -2.03
C ILE A 53 -2.00 -6.24 -1.24
N VAL A 54 -1.16 -5.43 -1.89
CA VAL A 54 -0.49 -4.30 -1.23
C VAL A 54 -1.51 -3.33 -0.62
N PHE A 55 -2.60 -3.02 -1.32
CA PHE A 55 -3.68 -2.19 -0.79
C PHE A 55 -4.32 -2.77 0.49
N MET A 56 -4.66 -4.06 0.50
CA MET A 56 -5.24 -4.72 1.68
C MET A 56 -4.26 -4.75 2.85
N GLN A 57 -3.01 -5.14 2.59
CA GLN A 57 -1.98 -5.27 3.62
C GLN A 57 -1.66 -3.94 4.28
N THR A 58 -1.48 -2.89 3.47
CA THR A 58 -1.21 -1.54 3.95
C THR A 58 -2.40 -1.01 4.75
N SER A 59 -3.64 -1.22 4.31
CA SER A 59 -4.84 -0.81 5.03
C SER A 59 -4.93 -1.44 6.43
N ILE A 60 -4.56 -2.73 6.57
CA ILE A 60 -4.57 -3.42 7.87
C ILE A 60 -3.44 -2.90 8.77
N ILE A 61 -2.19 -2.97 8.28
CA ILE A 61 -0.99 -2.72 9.08
C ILE A 61 -0.91 -1.23 9.44
N SER A 62 -1.06 -0.38 8.44
CA SER A 62 -0.80 1.05 8.56
C SER A 62 -1.88 1.77 9.34
N LEU A 63 -3.16 1.50 9.01
CA LEU A 63 -4.30 2.17 9.63
C LEU A 63 -4.49 1.74 11.09
N SER A 64 -4.06 0.52 11.44
CA SER A 64 -4.11 0.01 12.82
C SER A 64 -2.87 0.35 13.66
N SER A 65 -1.79 0.89 13.04
CA SER A 65 -0.48 1.02 13.69
C SER A 65 -0.48 1.91 14.92
N ILE A 66 -1.27 2.98 14.92
CA ILE A 66 -1.45 3.92 16.05
C ILE A 66 -2.41 3.32 17.08
N GLY A 67 -3.48 2.69 16.60
CA GLY A 67 -4.53 2.07 17.40
C GLY A 67 -4.09 1.01 18.40
N ILE A 68 -3.04 0.26 18.05
CA ILE A 68 -2.51 -0.84 18.87
C ILE A 68 -1.90 -0.33 20.19
N GLU A 69 -1.45 0.92 20.24
CA GLU A 69 -0.87 1.50 21.46
C GLU A 69 -1.94 1.91 22.49
N SER A 70 -3.18 2.15 22.03
CA SER A 70 -4.38 2.40 22.87
C SER A 70 -4.09 3.30 24.08
N ARG A 71 -4.53 2.94 25.30
CA ARG A 71 -4.35 3.71 26.54
C ARG A 71 -2.89 3.91 26.94
N SER A 72 -1.99 3.03 26.50
CA SER A 72 -0.55 3.15 26.76
C SER A 72 0.12 4.22 25.89
N PHE A 73 -0.60 4.84 24.95
CA PHE A 73 -0.07 5.92 24.11
C PHE A 73 0.46 7.12 24.92
N TRP A 74 -0.03 7.33 26.16
CA TRP A 74 0.48 8.41 27.01
C TRP A 74 1.98 8.22 27.33
N LEU A 75 2.45 6.98 27.50
CA LEU A 75 3.88 6.69 27.74
C LEU A 75 4.75 7.09 26.56
N VAL A 76 4.20 7.06 25.35
CA VAL A 76 4.88 7.51 24.14
C VAL A 76 4.96 9.04 24.12
N LEU A 77 3.89 9.73 24.52
CA LEU A 77 3.84 11.19 24.60
C LEU A 77 4.75 11.77 25.69
N THR A 78 5.03 11.02 26.77
CA THR A 78 5.99 11.43 27.80
C THR A 78 7.45 11.13 27.45
N SER A 79 7.69 10.40 26.36
CA SER A 79 9.05 10.18 25.87
C SER A 79 9.66 11.48 25.33
N PRO A 80 10.99 11.64 25.36
CA PRO A 80 11.65 12.84 24.83
C PRO A 80 11.58 12.95 23.29
N ASN A 81 10.80 12.09 22.63
CA ASN A 81 10.65 12.07 21.18
C ASN A 81 9.42 12.87 20.76
N ALA A 82 9.57 13.71 19.73
CA ALA A 82 8.44 14.38 19.11
C ALA A 82 7.45 13.36 18.51
N GLY A 83 6.15 13.64 18.57
CA GLY A 83 5.11 12.79 17.96
C GLY A 83 5.34 12.57 16.46
N ARG A 84 5.93 13.56 15.78
CA ARG A 84 6.40 13.42 14.39
C ARG A 84 7.40 12.27 14.19
N THR A 85 8.38 12.12 15.09
CA THR A 85 9.40 11.06 14.99
C THR A 85 8.78 9.68 15.14
N LEU A 86 7.82 9.53 16.06
CA LEU A 86 7.05 8.30 16.23
C LEU A 86 6.30 7.93 14.94
N LEU A 87 5.60 8.88 14.34
CA LEU A 87 4.83 8.65 13.13
C LEU A 87 5.73 8.19 11.99
N TRP A 88 6.87 8.85 11.78
CA TRP A 88 7.83 8.44 10.76
C TRP A 88 8.38 7.04 11.02
N ALA A 89 8.65 6.66 12.27
CA ALA A 89 9.07 5.30 12.59
C ALA A 89 8.00 4.26 12.22
N LYS A 90 6.72 4.52 12.53
CA LYS A 90 5.60 3.65 12.16
C LYS A 90 5.38 3.59 10.64
N PHE A 91 5.52 4.72 9.96
CA PHE A 91 5.46 4.81 8.52
C PHE A 91 6.55 3.96 7.86
N VAL A 92 7.81 4.11 8.28
CA VAL A 92 8.94 3.33 7.74
C VAL A 92 8.72 1.84 8.00
N MET A 93 8.33 1.46 9.22
CA MET A 93 8.06 0.08 9.57
C MET A 93 6.94 -0.54 8.72
N SER A 94 5.82 0.18 8.57
CA SER A 94 4.69 -0.28 7.74
C SER A 94 5.08 -0.39 6.26
N THR A 95 5.81 0.61 5.75
CA THR A 95 6.28 0.65 4.35
C THR A 95 7.26 -0.47 4.05
N LEU A 96 8.19 -0.77 4.97
CA LEU A 96 9.14 -1.87 4.78
C LEU A 96 8.43 -3.23 4.79
N LEU A 97 7.48 -3.44 5.71
CA LEU A 97 6.73 -4.69 5.78
C LEU A 97 5.84 -4.89 4.54
N SER A 98 4.99 -3.93 4.20
CA SER A 98 4.10 -4.06 3.04
C SER A 98 4.84 -3.96 1.71
N GLY A 99 5.84 -3.08 1.63
CA GLY A 99 6.67 -2.90 0.44
C GLY A 99 7.49 -4.15 0.11
N SER A 100 8.08 -4.82 1.12
CA SER A 100 8.82 -6.06 0.89
C SER A 100 7.96 -7.19 0.34
N VAL A 101 6.71 -7.32 0.80
CA VAL A 101 5.75 -8.29 0.23
C VAL A 101 5.41 -7.92 -1.20
N GLY A 102 5.07 -6.65 -1.47
CA GLY A 102 4.76 -6.18 -2.82
C GLY A 102 5.91 -6.42 -3.79
N ILE A 103 7.12 -5.99 -3.44
CA ILE A 103 8.34 -6.21 -4.23
C ILE A 103 8.58 -7.69 -4.45
N GLY A 104 8.41 -8.54 -3.42
CA GLY A 104 8.57 -9.98 -3.53
C GLY A 104 7.62 -10.62 -4.54
N LEU A 105 6.34 -10.25 -4.50
CA LEU A 105 5.33 -10.74 -5.44
C LEU A 105 5.58 -10.23 -6.87
N THR A 106 5.96 -8.97 -7.02
CA THR A 106 6.34 -8.40 -8.33
C THR A 106 7.58 -9.07 -8.91
N ALA A 107 8.62 -9.28 -8.11
CA ALA A 107 9.83 -9.96 -8.54
C ALA A 107 9.54 -11.40 -8.96
N LEU A 108 8.72 -12.11 -8.19
CA LEU A 108 8.31 -13.46 -8.53
C LEU A 108 7.51 -13.51 -9.84
N SER A 109 6.53 -12.62 -10.02
CA SER A 109 5.78 -12.50 -11.26
C SER A 109 6.70 -12.22 -12.45
N ALA A 110 7.63 -11.27 -12.32
CA ALA A 110 8.56 -10.91 -13.37
C ALA A 110 9.51 -12.06 -13.76
N LEU A 111 9.98 -12.84 -12.78
CA LEU A 111 10.79 -14.03 -13.03
C LEU A 111 10.01 -15.10 -13.79
N MET A 112 8.74 -15.33 -13.43
CA MET A 112 7.88 -16.32 -14.09
C MET A 112 7.59 -15.94 -15.56
N PHE A 113 7.38 -14.65 -15.83
CA PHE A 113 7.12 -14.15 -17.20
C PHE A 113 8.40 -13.74 -17.96
N ARG A 114 9.59 -13.99 -17.41
CA ARG A 114 10.90 -13.70 -18.02
C ARG A 114 11.03 -12.25 -18.49
N LEU A 115 10.60 -11.31 -17.66
CA LEU A 115 10.70 -9.89 -18.00
C LEU A 115 12.15 -9.39 -18.01
N SER A 116 12.36 -8.31 -18.78
CA SER A 116 13.64 -7.60 -18.77
C SER A 116 13.93 -7.03 -17.38
N LEU A 117 15.22 -6.97 -17.01
CA LEU A 117 15.65 -6.41 -15.73
C LEU A 117 15.18 -4.96 -15.55
N ALA A 118 15.16 -4.17 -16.62
CA ALA A 118 14.68 -2.80 -16.60
C ALA A 118 13.19 -2.72 -16.22
N SER A 119 12.36 -3.58 -16.81
CA SER A 119 10.92 -3.65 -16.50
C SER A 119 10.68 -4.11 -15.06
N LEU A 120 11.45 -5.09 -14.59
CA LEU A 120 11.40 -5.54 -13.19
C LEU A 120 11.71 -4.39 -12.22
N LEU A 121 12.83 -3.68 -12.41
CA LEU A 121 13.23 -2.59 -11.53
C LEU A 121 12.21 -1.46 -11.51
N LEU A 122 11.66 -1.10 -12.68
CA LEU A 122 10.64 -0.07 -12.78
C LEU A 122 9.37 -0.46 -12.02
N GLN A 123 8.91 -1.70 -12.14
CA GLN A 123 7.72 -2.14 -11.42
C GLN A 123 7.93 -2.27 -9.92
N CYS A 124 9.07 -2.81 -9.49
CA CYS A 124 9.43 -2.82 -8.07
C CYS A 124 9.45 -1.39 -7.51
N GLY A 125 9.97 -0.42 -8.28
CA GLY A 125 9.94 1.00 -7.92
C GLY A 125 8.51 1.54 -7.77
N ILE A 126 7.63 1.29 -8.73
CA ILE A 126 6.22 1.71 -8.67
C ILE A 126 5.52 1.08 -7.45
N VAL A 127 5.69 -0.22 -7.24
CA VAL A 127 5.07 -0.94 -6.11
C VAL A 127 5.60 -0.43 -4.77
N ALA A 128 6.90 -0.16 -4.66
CA ALA A 128 7.49 0.43 -3.45
C ALA A 128 6.91 1.81 -3.15
N LEU A 129 6.77 2.66 -4.17
CA LEU A 129 6.20 4.00 -4.03
C LEU A 129 4.70 3.96 -3.69
N CYS A 130 3.94 3.06 -4.32
CA CYS A 130 2.53 2.85 -3.97
C CYS A 130 2.37 2.33 -2.55
N ALA A 131 3.19 1.36 -2.12
CA ALA A 131 3.19 0.87 -0.75
C ALA A 131 3.49 2.01 0.24
N ALA A 132 4.50 2.84 -0.05
CA ALA A 132 4.81 4.02 0.75
C ALA A 132 3.63 5.00 0.81
N ALA A 133 3.00 5.36 -0.31
CA ALA A 133 1.83 6.25 -0.31
C ALA A 133 0.66 5.72 0.52
N LEU A 134 0.34 4.43 0.36
CA LEU A 134 -0.73 3.78 1.11
C LEU A 134 -0.43 3.72 2.61
N CYS A 135 0.83 3.43 2.99
CA CYS A 135 1.27 3.50 4.38
C CYS A 135 1.27 4.94 4.94
N GLY A 136 1.65 5.93 4.14
CA GLY A 136 1.62 7.34 4.55
C GLY A 136 0.19 7.80 4.87
N MET A 137 -0.76 7.48 3.99
CA MET A 137 -2.18 7.72 4.24
C MET A 137 -2.68 6.95 5.46
N GLY A 138 -2.36 5.67 5.59
CA GLY A 138 -2.85 4.85 6.71
C GLY A 138 -2.33 5.33 8.06
N VAL A 139 -1.02 5.55 8.19
CA VAL A 139 -0.42 6.05 9.45
C VAL A 139 -0.91 7.48 9.72
N GLY A 140 -0.92 8.35 8.72
CA GLY A 140 -1.33 9.74 8.88
C GLY A 140 -2.80 9.91 9.28
N ILE A 141 -3.72 9.17 8.66
CA ILE A 141 -5.16 9.25 8.95
C ILE A 141 -5.47 8.65 10.33
N SER A 142 -4.86 7.51 10.66
CA SER A 142 -5.03 6.90 11.99
C SER A 142 -4.50 7.81 13.12
N ALA A 143 -3.45 8.58 12.84
CA ALA A 143 -2.92 9.60 13.73
C ALA A 143 -3.76 10.87 13.79
N ALA A 144 -4.40 11.26 12.69
CA ALA A 144 -5.25 12.45 12.63
C ALA A 144 -6.57 12.27 13.39
N LEU A 145 -7.06 11.03 13.47
CA LEU A 145 -8.30 10.64 14.13
C LEU A 145 -8.05 9.49 15.12
N PRO A 146 -7.20 9.73 16.13
CA PRO A 146 -6.82 8.68 17.07
C PRO A 146 -7.99 8.35 18.00
N ARG A 147 -8.03 7.11 18.48
CA ARG A 147 -9.02 6.65 19.46
C ARG A 147 -8.32 5.80 20.52
N PHE A 148 -7.95 6.40 21.64
CA PHE A 148 -7.17 5.75 22.70
C PHE A 148 -8.00 5.25 23.90
N VAL A 149 -9.34 5.36 23.83
CA VAL A 149 -10.23 5.13 24.98
C VAL A 149 -10.43 3.64 25.32
N TYR A 150 -10.31 2.74 24.34
CA TYR A 150 -10.68 1.32 24.49
C TYR A 150 -9.48 0.38 24.64
N ASP A 151 -9.44 -0.41 25.70
CA ASP A 151 -8.45 -1.48 25.89
C ASP A 151 -8.67 -2.68 24.96
N ASN A 152 -9.88 -2.83 24.41
CA ASN A 152 -10.19 -3.95 23.53
C ASN A 152 -9.49 -3.78 22.17
N PRO A 153 -8.58 -4.69 21.78
CA PRO A 153 -7.90 -4.65 20.49
C PRO A 153 -8.84 -4.88 19.30
N ALA A 154 -10.14 -5.13 19.49
CA ALA A 154 -11.11 -5.07 18.40
C ALA A 154 -11.40 -3.63 17.94
N HIS A 155 -11.20 -2.62 18.81
CA HIS A 155 -11.52 -1.21 18.55
C HIS A 155 -10.26 -0.36 18.27
N ARG A 156 -9.33 -0.90 17.48
CA ARG A 156 -8.00 -0.27 17.22
C ARG A 156 -8.13 1.08 16.50
N VAL A 157 -9.14 1.26 15.66
CA VAL A 157 -9.22 2.41 14.75
C VAL A 157 -10.56 3.11 14.92
N SER A 158 -10.55 4.44 14.87
CA SER A 158 -11.79 5.23 14.81
C SER A 158 -12.58 4.87 13.55
N ALA A 159 -13.91 4.77 13.65
CA ALA A 159 -14.75 4.50 12.47
C ALA A 159 -14.53 5.54 11.36
N TRP A 160 -14.31 6.81 11.72
CA TRP A 160 -13.97 7.87 10.77
C TRP A 160 -12.62 7.67 10.11
N ALA A 161 -11.60 7.25 10.87
CA ALA A 161 -10.29 6.93 10.32
C ALA A 161 -10.37 5.76 9.33
N LEU A 162 -11.22 4.77 9.61
CA LEU A 162 -11.46 3.65 8.70
C LEU A 162 -12.14 4.08 7.40
N ILE A 163 -13.20 4.88 7.48
CA ILE A 163 -13.95 5.36 6.31
C ILE A 163 -13.07 6.29 5.45
N LEU A 164 -12.45 7.30 6.06
CA LEU A 164 -11.60 8.25 5.32
C LEU A 164 -10.33 7.57 4.81
N GLY A 165 -9.75 6.67 5.60
CA GLY A 165 -8.64 5.82 5.20
C GLY A 165 -8.97 5.06 3.93
N PHE A 166 -10.07 4.31 3.95
CA PHE A 166 -10.53 3.52 2.81
C PHE A 166 -10.81 4.39 1.57
N VAL A 167 -11.54 5.50 1.72
CA VAL A 167 -11.89 6.37 0.59
C VAL A 167 -10.63 6.97 -0.05
N LEU A 168 -9.69 7.49 0.76
CA LEU A 168 -8.48 8.12 0.24
C LEU A 168 -7.51 7.11 -0.38
N THR A 169 -7.31 5.96 0.25
CA THR A 169 -6.45 4.91 -0.31
C THR A 169 -7.04 4.32 -1.58
N MET A 170 -8.37 4.12 -1.65
CA MET A 170 -9.05 3.67 -2.85
C MET A 170 -8.95 4.70 -3.98
N ALA A 171 -9.20 5.99 -3.68
CA ALA A 171 -9.07 7.06 -4.65
C ALA A 171 -7.64 7.14 -5.23
N TYR A 172 -6.62 6.97 -4.38
CA TYR A 172 -5.22 6.91 -4.82
C TYR A 172 -4.96 5.72 -5.75
N VAL A 173 -5.40 4.50 -5.39
CA VAL A 173 -5.20 3.31 -6.23
C VAL A 173 -5.87 3.50 -7.60
N VAL A 174 -7.13 3.94 -7.61
CA VAL A 174 -7.88 4.23 -8.85
C VAL A 174 -7.16 5.29 -9.68
N PHE A 175 -6.71 6.38 -9.05
CA PHE A 175 -5.96 7.44 -9.71
C PHE A 175 -4.69 6.90 -10.37
N THR A 176 -3.88 6.11 -9.66
CA THR A 176 -2.63 5.56 -10.21
C THR A 176 -2.88 4.58 -11.36
N ALA A 177 -3.95 3.78 -11.28
CA ALA A 177 -4.34 2.87 -12.36
C ALA A 177 -4.80 3.63 -13.61
N VAL A 178 -5.67 4.63 -13.44
CA VAL A 178 -6.14 5.50 -14.54
C VAL A 178 -4.97 6.26 -15.16
N LEU A 179 -4.09 6.84 -14.33
CA LEU A 179 -2.90 7.53 -14.80
C LEU A 179 -2.02 6.62 -15.65
N GLY A 180 -1.79 5.37 -15.22
CA GLY A 180 -1.02 4.40 -15.98
C GLY A 180 -1.62 4.13 -17.37
N VAL A 181 -2.94 3.92 -17.45
CA VAL A 181 -3.65 3.70 -18.73
C VAL A 181 -3.60 4.94 -19.63
N VAL A 182 -3.82 6.13 -19.05
CA VAL A 182 -3.79 7.39 -19.80
C VAL A 182 -2.40 7.66 -20.37
N VAL A 183 -1.35 7.48 -19.56
CA VAL A 183 0.04 7.68 -20.00
C VAL A 183 0.41 6.69 -21.10
N TRP A 184 0.02 5.42 -20.95
CA TRP A 184 0.26 4.40 -21.97
C TRP A 184 -0.44 4.75 -23.31
N LYS A 185 -1.72 5.09 -23.27
CA LYS A 185 -2.49 5.46 -24.46
C LYS A 185 -1.99 6.75 -25.10
N ALA A 186 -1.65 7.76 -24.30
CA ALA A 186 -1.08 9.00 -24.79
C ALA A 186 0.29 8.79 -25.45
N ALA A 187 1.12 7.89 -24.92
CA ALA A 187 2.41 7.54 -25.53
C ALA A 187 2.25 6.77 -26.85
N GLU A 188 1.21 5.94 -26.99
CA GLU A 188 0.86 5.29 -28.26
C GLU A 188 0.41 6.30 -29.33
N LEU A 189 -0.43 7.29 -28.95
CA LEU A 189 -0.93 8.31 -29.88
C LEU A 189 0.15 9.33 -30.28
N ALA A 190 1.02 9.70 -29.34
CA ALA A 190 2.09 10.66 -29.55
C ALA A 190 3.46 9.95 -29.59
N SER A 191 3.59 8.96 -30.48
CA SER A 191 4.78 8.09 -30.55
C SER A 191 6.10 8.86 -30.67
N GLU A 192 6.12 9.97 -31.41
CA GLU A 192 7.28 10.87 -31.55
C GLU A 192 7.67 11.56 -30.22
N HIS A 193 6.71 11.74 -29.31
CA HIS A 193 6.88 12.42 -28.02
C HIS A 193 6.70 11.49 -26.83
N ALA A 194 6.73 10.16 -27.04
CA ALA A 194 6.44 9.17 -26.01
C ALA A 194 7.28 9.36 -24.75
N ALA A 195 8.57 9.69 -24.90
CA ALA A 195 9.47 9.94 -23.77
C ALA A 195 8.99 11.11 -22.88
N VAL A 196 8.48 12.18 -23.48
CA VAL A 196 7.94 13.34 -22.75
C VAL A 196 6.66 12.96 -22.02
N VAL A 197 5.79 12.19 -22.67
CA VAL A 197 4.54 11.70 -22.05
C VAL A 197 4.84 10.82 -20.83
N TYR A 198 5.79 9.89 -20.93
CA TYR A 198 6.21 9.08 -19.80
C TYR A 198 6.85 9.92 -18.68
N ALA A 199 7.67 10.92 -19.02
CA ALA A 199 8.28 11.81 -18.03
C ALA A 199 7.23 12.64 -17.27
N VAL A 200 6.25 13.21 -17.97
CA VAL A 200 5.13 13.94 -17.36
C VAL A 200 4.29 13.01 -16.49
N GLY A 201 3.96 11.83 -17.00
CA GLY A 201 3.23 10.80 -16.25
C GLY A 201 3.93 10.39 -14.96
N ALA A 202 5.24 10.14 -15.02
CA ALA A 202 6.07 9.85 -13.86
C ALA A 202 6.11 11.03 -12.87
N GLY A 203 6.22 12.26 -13.37
CA GLY A 203 6.19 13.47 -12.53
C GLY A 203 4.86 13.63 -11.78
N VAL A 204 3.73 13.44 -12.46
CA VAL A 204 2.40 13.47 -11.86
C VAL A 204 2.23 12.36 -10.83
N PHE A 205 2.68 11.14 -11.15
CA PHE A 205 2.66 10.01 -10.22
C PHE A 205 3.46 10.33 -8.95
N LEU A 206 4.72 10.77 -9.09
CA LEU A 206 5.58 11.10 -7.96
C LEU A 206 5.00 12.23 -7.11
N ALA A 207 4.43 13.27 -7.74
CA ALA A 207 3.78 14.36 -7.01
C ALA A 207 2.58 13.85 -6.20
N ALA A 208 1.74 13.00 -6.79
CA ALA A 208 0.60 12.40 -6.10
C ALA A 208 1.04 11.47 -4.97
N THR A 209 2.07 10.64 -5.19
CA THR A 209 2.68 9.78 -4.15
C THR A 209 3.20 10.62 -2.99
N LEU A 210 3.97 11.68 -3.27
CA LEU A 210 4.51 12.57 -2.23
C LEU A 210 3.39 13.26 -1.47
N ALA A 211 2.35 13.75 -2.15
CA ALA A 211 1.19 14.36 -1.50
C ALA A 211 0.46 13.35 -0.60
N ALA A 212 0.25 12.12 -1.07
CA ALA A 212 -0.38 11.04 -0.31
C ALA A 212 0.42 10.62 0.93
N ILE A 213 1.75 10.77 0.90
CA ILE A 213 2.61 10.52 2.07
C ILE A 213 2.58 11.73 3.01
N LEU A 214 2.94 12.91 2.49
CA LEU A 214 3.29 14.06 3.32
C LEU A 214 2.07 14.74 3.94
N LEU A 215 0.95 14.85 3.21
CA LEU A 215 -0.23 15.57 3.72
C LEU A 215 -0.85 14.84 4.93
N PRO A 216 -1.17 13.54 4.87
CA PRO A 216 -1.77 12.84 6.00
C PRO A 216 -0.79 12.76 7.19
N MET A 217 0.50 12.55 6.92
CA MET A 217 1.53 12.50 7.97
C MET A 217 1.69 13.84 8.69
N ALA A 218 1.66 14.96 7.95
CA ALA A 218 1.74 16.29 8.54
C ALA A 218 0.49 16.64 9.36
N ILE A 219 -0.71 16.28 8.87
CA ILE A 219 -1.97 16.47 9.60
C ILE A 219 -1.99 15.61 10.87
N GLY A 220 -1.62 14.33 10.75
CA GLY A 220 -1.56 13.39 11.86
C GLY A 220 -0.57 13.82 12.95
N ALA A 221 0.62 14.29 12.57
CA ALA A 221 1.63 14.76 13.52
C ALA A 221 1.12 15.93 14.37
N ARG A 222 0.51 16.93 13.73
CA ARG A 222 -0.05 18.10 14.44
C ARG A 222 -1.20 17.70 15.36
N ARG A 223 -2.04 16.75 14.94
CA ARG A 223 -3.20 16.30 15.74
C ARG A 223 -2.79 15.52 16.98
N ILE A 224 -1.77 14.66 16.88
CA ILE A 224 -1.27 13.90 18.02
C ILE A 224 -0.66 14.81 19.09
N GLU A 225 0.08 15.85 18.69
CA GLU A 225 0.73 16.77 19.64
C GLU A 225 -0.27 17.60 20.45
N VAL A 226 -1.45 17.87 19.90
CA VAL A 226 -2.51 18.68 20.53
C VAL A 226 -3.60 17.78 21.13
N TYR A 227 -3.43 16.45 21.12
CA TYR A 227 -4.47 15.53 21.56
C TYR A 227 -4.78 15.71 23.05
N GLN A 228 -6.03 16.06 23.35
CA GLN A 228 -6.54 16.16 24.71
C GLN A 228 -7.05 14.78 25.14
N TRP A 229 -6.52 14.27 26.24
CA TRP A 229 -6.96 12.99 26.78
C TRP A 229 -8.42 13.08 27.24
N GLU A 230 -9.29 12.34 26.56
CA GLU A 230 -10.65 12.09 27.03
C GLU A 230 -10.56 11.16 28.25
N HIS A 231 -11.10 11.61 29.38
CA HIS A 231 -11.14 10.88 30.66
C HIS A 231 -12.16 9.73 30.66
#